data_AF-K8X8E6-F1
#
_entry.id   AF-K8X8E6-F1
#
_cell.length_a   1.000
_cell.length_b   1.000
_cell.length_c   1.000
_cell.angle_alpha   90.00
_cell.angle_beta   90.00
_cell.angle_gamma   90.00
#
_symmetry.space_group_name_H-M   'P 1'
#
loop_
_entity.id
_entity.type
_entity.pdbx_description
1 polymer ?
#
loop_
_entity_poly.entity_id
_entity_poly.type
_entity_poly.pdbx_seq_one_letter_code
_entity_poly.pdbx_strand_id
1 'polypeptide(L)'
;MKKYLPALVLDVVLVIVFCAIGRRSHDEANALTGLATTAWPFLTGLAVGWLATVALYRDKFDAFLIVPTGIVVWLSTLVVGMLLRVVSGQGTAFSFVLVAGTVLAVFLLGWRAVAKIVTKSRATTR
;
A
#
# COMPACT_ATOMS: atom_id res chain seq x y z
N MET A 1 -5.74 1.14 18.63
CA MET A 1 -5.61 0.33 17.40
C MET A 1 -6.94 0.03 16.70
N LYS A 2 -8.02 -0.38 17.38
CA LYS A 2 -9.32 -0.72 16.74
C LYS A 2 -9.86 0.35 15.76
N LYS A 3 -9.72 1.64 16.07
CA LYS A 3 -10.08 2.77 15.19
C LYS A 3 -9.39 2.74 13.81
N TYR A 4 -8.16 2.23 13.75
CA TYR A 4 -7.34 2.21 12.53
C TYR A 4 -7.40 0.87 11.78
N LEU A 5 -8.10 -0.13 12.34
CA LEU A 5 -8.26 -1.44 11.71
C LEU A 5 -8.88 -1.34 10.29
N PRO A 6 -9.91 -0.53 10.04
CA PRO A 6 -10.46 -0.40 8.69
C PRO A 6 -9.45 0.16 7.67
N ALA A 7 -8.62 1.11 8.08
CA ALA A 7 -7.58 1.69 7.23
C ALA A 7 -6.50 0.66 6.88
N LEU A 8 -6.05 -0.12 7.87
CA LEU A 8 -5.08 -1.20 7.66
C LEU A 8 -5.63 -2.28 6.73
N VAL A 9 -6.87 -2.73 6.96
CA VAL A 9 -7.55 -3.73 6.11
C VAL A 9 -7.68 -3.21 4.69
N LEU A 10 -8.07 -1.94 4.51
CA LEU A 10 -8.18 -1.34 3.18
C LEU A 10 -6.82 -1.30 2.47
N ASP A 11 -5.75 -0.88 3.14
CA ASP A 11 -4.40 -0.90 2.55
C ASP A 11 -3.97 -2.31 2.13
N VAL A 12 -4.21 -3.32 2.99
CA VAL A 12 -3.90 -4.73 2.69
C VAL A 12 -4.68 -5.21 1.46
N VAL A 13 -5.99 -4.96 1.42
CA VAL A 13 -6.85 -5.32 0.29
C VAL A 13 -6.35 -4.66 -0.99
N LEU A 14 -6.03 -3.36 -0.94
CA LEU A 14 -5.53 -2.63 -2.10
C LEU A 14 -4.19 -3.17 -2.62
N VAL A 15 -3.27 -3.56 -1.73
CA VAL A 15 -1.99 -4.20 -2.13
C VAL A 15 -2.25 -5.57 -2.78
N ILE A 16 -3.17 -6.37 -2.22
CA ILE A 16 -3.56 -7.66 -2.82
C ILE A 16 -4.19 -7.45 -4.20
N VAL A 17 -5.10 -6.48 -4.34
CA VAL A 17 -5.73 -6.11 -5.61
C VAL A 17 -4.69 -5.65 -6.63
N PHE A 18 -3.72 -4.83 -6.23
CA PHE A 18 -2.60 -4.44 -7.08
C PHE A 18 -1.85 -5.66 -7.63
N CYS A 19 -1.50 -6.61 -6.75
CA CYS A 19 -0.81 -7.83 -7.16
C CYS A 19 -1.68 -8.72 -8.08
N ALA A 20 -2.97 -8.87 -7.78
CA ALA A 20 -3.89 -9.65 -8.59
C ALA A 20 -4.07 -9.04 -10.00
N ILE A 21 -4.23 -7.72 -10.09
CA ILE A 21 -4.32 -7.00 -11.37
C ILE A 21 -3.01 -7.15 -12.16
N GLY A 22 -1.86 -6.91 -11.52
CA GLY A 22 -0.56 -7.03 -12.17
C GLY A 22 -0.33 -8.41 -12.78
N ARG A 23 -0.63 -9.48 -12.03
CA ARG A 23 -0.51 -10.87 -12.52
C ARG A 23 -1.45 -11.18 -13.68
N ARG A 24 -2.71 -10.73 -13.60
CA ARG A 24 -3.69 -10.92 -14.66
C ARG A 24 -3.25 -10.24 -15.95
N SER A 25 -2.62 -9.06 -15.86
CA SER A 25 -2.07 -8.35 -17.02
C SER A 25 -0.88 -9.06 -17.69
N HIS A 26 -0.28 -10.05 -17.03
CA HIS A 26 0.86 -10.84 -17.53
C HIS A 26 0.48 -12.30 -17.85
N ASP A 27 -0.81 -12.64 -17.93
CA ASP A 27 -1.34 -13.97 -18.27
C ASP A 27 -0.75 -15.14 -17.45
N GLU A 28 -0.51 -14.92 -16.17
CA GLU A 28 0.09 -15.93 -15.31
C GLU A 28 -0.91 -17.02 -14.86
N ALA A 29 -0.65 -18.29 -15.22
CA ALA A 29 -1.59 -19.42 -15.10
C ALA A 29 -1.92 -19.90 -13.66
N ASN A 30 -1.09 -19.58 -12.65
CA ASN A 30 -1.29 -20.03 -11.26
C ASN A 30 -1.92 -18.92 -10.40
N ALA A 31 -3.21 -19.05 -10.08
CA ALA A 31 -3.96 -17.99 -9.42
C ALA A 31 -3.52 -17.74 -7.96
N LEU A 32 -3.58 -18.74 -7.08
CA LEU A 32 -3.43 -18.51 -5.63
C LEU A 32 -1.96 -18.48 -5.17
N THR A 33 -1.18 -19.51 -5.52
CA THR A 33 0.24 -19.58 -5.17
C THR A 33 1.03 -18.44 -5.79
N GLY A 34 0.74 -18.11 -7.05
CA GLY A 34 1.36 -16.99 -7.74
C GLY A 34 0.99 -15.63 -7.13
N LEU A 35 -0.26 -15.47 -6.69
CA LEU A 35 -0.66 -14.27 -5.97
C LEU A 35 0.11 -14.13 -4.66
N ALA A 36 0.22 -15.20 -3.88
CA ALA A 36 0.97 -15.20 -2.62
C ALA A 36 2.46 -14.85 -2.85
N THR A 37 3.11 -15.45 -3.86
CA THR A 37 4.53 -15.16 -4.19
C THR A 37 4.75 -13.72 -4.63
N THR A 38 3.76 -13.13 -5.31
CA THR A 38 3.82 -11.73 -5.78
C THR A 38 3.50 -10.72 -4.67
N ALA A 39 2.57 -11.07 -3.77
CA ALA A 39 2.03 -10.15 -2.77
C ALA A 39 2.91 -10.02 -1.52
N TRP A 40 3.54 -11.10 -1.05
CA TRP A 40 4.30 -11.07 0.21
C TRP A 40 5.40 -10.00 0.29
N PRO A 41 6.15 -9.64 -0.78
CA PRO A 41 7.16 -8.58 -0.71
C PRO A 41 6.50 -7.23 -0.39
N PHE A 42 5.41 -6.91 -1.07
CA PHE A 42 4.68 -5.65 -0.89
C PHE A 42 3.92 -5.61 0.43
N LEU A 43 3.31 -6.73 0.85
CA LEU A 43 2.67 -6.83 2.17
C LEU A 43 3.67 -6.67 3.31
N THR A 44 4.90 -7.18 3.14
CA THR A 44 5.99 -6.95 4.09
C THR A 44 6.37 -5.47 4.12
N GLY A 45 6.52 -4.84 2.96
CA GLY A 45 6.78 -3.40 2.89
C GLY A 45 5.66 -2.54 3.49
N LEU A 46 4.40 -2.94 3.32
CA LEU A 46 3.23 -2.33 3.95
C LEU A 46 3.31 -2.43 5.48
N ALA A 47 3.60 -3.63 5.99
CA ALA A 47 3.74 -3.87 7.42
C ALA A 47 4.88 -3.02 8.02
N VAL A 48 6.05 -2.98 7.36
CA VAL A 48 7.17 -2.12 7.74
C VAL A 48 6.76 -0.65 7.74
N GLY A 49 6.00 -0.21 6.73
CA GLY A 49 5.54 1.17 6.61
C GLY A 49 4.65 1.57 7.78
N TRP A 50 3.64 0.74 8.10
CA TRP A 50 2.76 0.95 9.23
C TRP A 50 3.53 1.02 10.55
N LEU A 51 4.41 0.04 10.81
CA LEU A 51 5.24 0.00 12.02
C LEU A 51 6.17 1.23 12.11
N ALA A 52 6.80 1.62 11.00
CA ALA A 52 7.65 2.81 10.93
C ALA A 52 6.87 4.08 11.26
N THR A 53 5.68 4.28 10.67
CA THR A 53 4.85 5.43 11.03
C THR A 53 4.40 5.44 12.48
N VAL A 54 4.01 4.30 13.04
CA VAL A 54 3.66 4.23 14.47
C VAL A 54 4.87 4.55 15.34
N ALA A 55 6.05 4.04 14.99
CA ALA A 55 7.29 4.28 15.74
C ALA A 55 7.76 5.74 15.66
N LEU A 56 7.67 6.36 14.48
CA LEU A 56 8.13 7.73 14.22
C LEU A 56 7.14 8.80 14.67
N TYR A 57 5.84 8.52 14.61
CA TYR A 57 4.79 9.51 14.85
C TYR A 57 3.87 9.19 16.04
N ARG A 58 4.14 8.15 16.83
CA ARG A 58 3.47 7.75 18.10
C ARG A 58 2.22 8.57 18.48
N ASP A 59 2.41 9.69 19.16
CA ASP A 59 1.32 10.51 19.74
C ASP A 59 0.50 11.29 18.69
N LYS A 60 1.07 11.49 17.51
CA LYS A 60 0.49 12.17 16.35
C LYS A 60 0.04 11.19 15.26
N PHE A 61 0.08 9.88 15.55
CA PHE A 61 -0.25 8.87 14.56
C PHE A 61 -1.73 8.92 14.17
N ASP A 62 -1.98 9.14 12.89
CA ASP A 62 -3.29 9.03 12.29
C ASP A 62 -3.18 8.32 10.93
N ALA A 63 -3.86 7.18 10.81
CA ALA A 63 -3.87 6.36 9.61
C ALA A 63 -4.52 7.04 8.39
N PHE A 64 -5.39 8.03 8.62
CA PHE A 64 -6.14 8.73 7.56
C PHE A 64 -5.33 9.88 6.93
N LEU A 65 -4.19 10.24 7.49
CA LEU A 65 -3.34 11.30 6.95
C LEU A 65 -2.60 10.85 5.69
N ILE A 66 -2.62 11.69 4.65
CA ILE A 66 -1.75 11.52 3.47
C ILE A 66 -0.29 11.74 3.89
N VAL A 67 -0.02 12.83 4.61
CA VAL A 67 1.30 13.14 5.16
C VAL A 67 1.20 13.20 6.68
N PRO A 68 2.05 12.48 7.43
CA PRO A 68 3.16 11.65 6.93
C PRO A 68 2.75 10.22 6.57
N THR A 69 1.60 9.74 7.06
CA THR A 69 1.29 8.32 7.10
C THR A 69 1.21 7.65 5.73
N GLY A 70 0.39 8.20 4.83
CA GLY A 70 0.26 7.68 3.47
C GLY A 70 1.60 7.62 2.73
N ILE A 71 2.41 8.67 2.81
CA ILE A 71 3.72 8.73 2.13
C ILE A 71 4.68 7.66 2.66
N VAL A 72 4.82 7.53 3.98
CA VAL A 72 5.73 6.53 4.58
C VAL A 72 5.27 5.11 4.24
N VAL A 73 3.96 4.85 4.35
CA VAL A 73 3.37 3.55 4.01
C VAL A 73 3.59 3.22 2.53
N TRP A 74 3.34 4.17 1.62
CA TRP A 74 3.55 3.99 0.19
C TRP A 74 5.02 3.75 -0.16
N LEU A 75 5.93 4.61 0.30
CA LEU A 75 7.36 4.47 0.04
C LEU A 75 7.91 3.17 0.61
N SER A 76 7.53 2.80 1.82
CA SER A 76 7.95 1.53 2.42
C SER A 76 7.41 0.33 1.63
N THR A 77 6.13 0.34 1.24
CA THR A 77 5.53 -0.72 0.41
C THR A 77 6.29 -0.91 -0.90
N LEU A 78 6.63 0.20 -1.58
CA LEU A 78 7.37 0.16 -2.83
C LEU A 78 8.82 -0.29 -2.63
N VAL A 79 9.58 0.40 -1.78
CA VAL A 79 11.03 0.19 -1.62
C VAL A 79 11.31 -1.19 -1.04
N VAL A 80 10.69 -1.55 0.08
CA VAL A 80 10.89 -2.86 0.71
C VAL A 80 10.35 -3.96 -0.20
N GLY A 81 9.21 -3.74 -0.87
CA GLY A 81 8.68 -4.68 -1.84
C GLY A 81 9.65 -4.98 -2.98
N MET A 82 10.26 -3.94 -3.56
CA MET A 82 11.26 -4.11 -4.63
C MET A 82 12.54 -4.79 -4.13
N LEU A 83 13.05 -4.40 -2.97
CA LEU A 83 14.22 -5.05 -2.36
C LEU A 83 13.99 -6.54 -2.13
N LEU A 84 12.84 -6.90 -1.55
CA LEU A 84 12.46 -8.28 -1.31
C LEU A 84 12.28 -9.08 -2.61
N ARG A 85 11.74 -8.45 -3.67
CA ARG A 85 11.68 -9.07 -5.00
C ARG A 85 13.07 -9.35 -5.58
N VAL A 86 14.02 -8.43 -5.44
CA VAL A 86 15.40 -8.60 -5.92
C VAL A 86 16.07 -9.78 -5.23
N VAL A 87 16.06 -9.80 -3.89
CA VAL A 87 16.72 -10.87 -3.13
C VAL A 87 16.04 -12.24 -3.30
N SER A 88 14.78 -12.25 -3.72
CA SER A 88 14.00 -13.47 -3.99
C SER A 88 14.04 -13.91 -5.45
N GLY A 89 14.84 -13.25 -6.30
CA GLY A 89 14.98 -13.61 -7.71
C GLY A 89 13.73 -13.33 -8.57
N GLN A 90 12.78 -12.52 -8.10
CA GLN A 90 11.53 -12.20 -8.84
C GLN A 90 11.71 -11.12 -9.91
N GLY A 91 12.88 -10.48 -9.96
CA GLY A 91 13.19 -9.40 -10.89
C GLY A 91 12.45 -8.07 -10.58
N THR A 92 13.07 -6.97 -11.00
CA THR A 92 12.53 -5.61 -10.90
C THR A 92 12.97 -4.78 -12.12
N ALA A 93 12.18 -4.81 -13.20
CA ALA A 93 12.40 -3.92 -14.33
C ALA A 93 12.14 -2.45 -13.93
N PHE A 94 12.87 -1.50 -14.51
CA PHE A 94 12.67 -0.08 -14.21
C PHE A 94 11.23 0.37 -14.48
N SER A 95 10.64 -0.07 -15.59
CA SER A 95 9.23 0.17 -15.92
C SER A 95 8.28 -0.39 -14.86
N PHE A 96 8.57 -1.57 -14.32
CA PHE A 96 7.78 -2.17 -13.26
C PHE A 96 7.83 -1.31 -11.98
N VAL A 97 8.98 -0.76 -11.61
CA VAL A 97 9.11 0.14 -10.45
C VAL A 97 8.23 1.39 -10.61
N LEU A 98 8.24 2.01 -11.79
CA LEU A 98 7.44 3.20 -12.07
C LEU A 98 5.93 2.91 -12.04
N VAL A 99 5.49 1.84 -12.70
CA VAL A 99 4.07 1.46 -12.76
C VAL A 99 3.59 1.03 -11.37
N ALA A 100 4.34 0.15 -10.69
CA ALA A 100 4.00 -0.28 -9.33
C ALA A 100 3.95 0.90 -8.36
N GLY A 101 4.95 1.79 -8.41
CA GLY A 101 4.98 2.99 -7.59
C GLY A 101 3.77 3.89 -7.82
N THR A 102 3.39 4.11 -9.08
CA THR A 102 2.23 4.93 -9.45
C THR A 102 0.92 4.30 -8.99
N VAL A 103 0.69 3.01 -9.27
CA VAL A 103 -0.55 2.33 -8.87
C VAL A 103 -0.67 2.25 -7.35
N LEU A 104 0.42 1.91 -6.64
CA LEU A 104 0.44 1.92 -5.18
C LEU A 104 0.22 3.33 -4.61
N ALA A 105 0.73 4.38 -5.24
CA ALA A 105 0.47 5.76 -4.83
C ALA A 105 -1.02 6.09 -4.96
N VAL A 106 -1.62 5.78 -6.11
CA VAL A 106 -3.06 6.01 -6.35
C VAL A 106 -3.89 5.23 -5.34
N PHE A 107 -3.56 3.96 -5.07
CA PHE A 107 -4.31 3.14 -4.14
C PHE A 107 -4.17 3.64 -2.71
N LEU A 108 -2.94 3.71 -2.19
CA LEU A 108 -2.69 4.01 -0.77
C LEU A 108 -2.93 5.48 -0.42
N LEU A 109 -2.61 6.42 -1.32
CA LEU A 109 -2.83 7.85 -1.07
C LEU A 109 -4.24 8.29 -1.50
N GLY A 110 -4.80 7.69 -2.55
CA GLY A 110 -6.07 8.11 -3.14
C GLY A 110 -7.24 7.92 -2.20
N TRP A 111 -7.36 6.78 -1.51
CA TRP A 111 -8.47 6.59 -0.56
C TRP A 111 -8.37 7.56 0.64
N ARG A 112 -7.15 7.90 1.07
CA ARG A 112 -6.91 8.91 2.12
C ARG A 112 -7.34 10.30 1.67
N ALA A 113 -7.07 10.65 0.40
CA ALA A 113 -7.56 11.89 -0.19
C ALA A 113 -9.10 11.93 -0.24
N VAL A 114 -9.74 10.83 -0.67
CA VAL A 114 -11.20 10.71 -0.66
C VAL A 114 -11.78 10.85 0.75
N ALA A 115 -11.20 10.16 1.74
CA ALA A 115 -11.64 10.25 3.13
C ALA A 115 -11.55 11.69 3.69
N LYS A 116 -10.48 12.42 3.33
CA LYS A 116 -10.32 13.83 3.71
C LYS A 116 -11.40 14.72 3.10
N ILE A 117 -11.72 14.51 1.82
CA ILE A 117 -12.75 15.27 1.10
C ILE A 117 -14.13 15.00 1.72
N VAL A 118 -14.50 13.73 1.90
CA VAL A 118 -15.80 13.32 2.46
C VAL A 118 -15.99 13.87 3.88
N THR A 119 -14.93 13.86 4.70
CA THR A 119 -14.98 14.41 6.06
C THR A 119 -15.18 15.92 6.06
N LYS A 120 -14.53 16.65 5.13
CA LYS A 120 -14.71 18.11 4.98
C LYS A 120 -16.13 18.46 4.54
N SER A 121 -16.70 17.73 3.57
CA SER A 121 -18.06 17.97 3.09
C SER A 121 -19.12 17.78 4.17
N ARG A 122 -18.95 16.80 5.06
CA ARG A 122 -19.89 16.57 6.18
C ARG A 122 -19.86 17.67 7.24
N ALA A 123 -18.75 18.39 7.39
CA ALA A 123 -18.64 19.51 8.32
C ALA A 123 -19.27 20.80 7.77
N THR A 124 -19.43 20.93 6.46
CA THR A 124 -20.05 22.09 5.81
C THR A 124 -21.58 21.99 5.73
N THR A 125 -22.14 20.78 5.84
CA THR A 125 -23.60 20.53 5.80
C THR A 125 -24.24 20.47 7.19
N ARG A 126 -23.47 20.58 8.27
CA ARG A 126 -23.95 20.73 9.65
C ARG A 126 -23.79 22.17 10.10
#